data_AF-A0A1M3NYF3-F1
#
_entry.id   AF-A0A1M3NYF3-F1
#
_cell.length_a   1.000
_cell.length_b   1.000
_cell.length_c   1.000
_cell.angle_alpha   90.00
_cell.angle_beta   90.00
_cell.angle_gamma   90.00
#
_symmetry.space_group_name_H-M   'P 1'
#
loop_
_entity.id
_entity.type
_entity.pdbx_description
1 polymer ?
#
loop_
_entity_poly.entity_id
_entity_poly.type
_entity_poly.pdbx_seq_one_letter_code
_entity_poly.pdbx_strand_id
1 'polypeptide(L)' 'MSLLSIATETTETDALTDFVVNAQLMLDPATPEAVRREAEPRLLAVLPVLQALGVFDLFAIRDPALAAMVRDELPEGRV' A
#
# COMPACT_ATOMS: atom_id res chain seq x y z
N MET A 1 -22.29 2.32 -28.83
CA MET A 1 -22.16 3.11 -27.59
C MET A 1 -21.14 2.43 -26.71
N SER A 2 -19.90 2.93 -26.72
CA SER A 2 -18.83 2.38 -25.89
C SER A 2 -19.03 2.89 -24.46
N LEU A 3 -19.39 1.98 -23.54
CA LEU A 3 -19.32 2.25 -22.12
C LEU A 3 -17.86 2.08 -21.73
N LEU A 4 -17.10 3.17 -21.86
CA LEU A 4 -15.77 3.27 -21.26
C LEU A 4 -15.96 3.07 -19.77
N SER A 5 -15.61 1.86 -19.33
CA SER A 5 -15.35 1.53 -17.95
C SER A 5 -14.31 2.52 -17.47
N ILE A 6 -14.73 3.54 -16.74
CA ILE A 6 -13.86 4.26 -15.82
C ILE A 6 -13.52 3.26 -14.70
N ALA A 7 -12.67 2.28 -15.02
CA ALA A 7 -11.78 1.73 -14.02
C ALA A 7 -11.05 2.96 -13.49
N THR A 8 -11.32 3.29 -12.24
CA THR A 8 -10.66 4.37 -11.51
C THR A 8 -9.18 4.29 -11.82
N GLU A 9 -8.66 5.19 -12.65
CA GLU A 9 -7.22 5.39 -12.79
C GLU A 9 -6.77 5.85 -11.42
N THR A 10 -6.30 4.91 -10.59
CA THR A 10 -5.72 5.22 -9.28
C THR A 10 -4.61 6.21 -9.56
N THR A 11 -4.83 7.48 -9.22
CA THR A 11 -3.77 8.46 -9.37
C THR A 11 -2.66 8.10 -8.39
N GLU A 12 -1.42 8.49 -8.70
CA GLU A 12 -0.27 8.22 -7.83
C GLU A 12 -0.47 8.72 -6.38
N THR A 13 -1.27 9.78 -6.22
CA THR A 13 -1.65 10.33 -4.90
C THR A 13 -2.70 9.46 -4.19
N ASP A 14 -3.61 8.85 -4.93
CA ASP A 14 -4.58 7.90 -4.38
C ASP A 14 -3.88 6.65 -3.85
N ALA A 15 -2.84 6.17 -4.54
CA ALA A 15 -2.05 5.02 -4.09
C ALA A 15 -1.35 5.26 -2.73
N LEU A 16 -0.81 6.47 -2.51
CA LEU A 16 -0.21 6.84 -1.22
C LEU A 16 -1.27 6.92 -0.12
N THR A 17 -2.42 7.51 -0.43
CA THR A 17 -3.53 7.62 0.51
C THR A 17 -4.04 6.23 0.91
N ASP A 18 -4.24 5.35 -0.07
CA ASP A 18 -4.68 3.98 0.15
C ASP A 18 -3.67 3.19 1.00
N PHE A 19 -2.37 3.32 0.74
CA PHE A 19 -1.35 2.69 1.57
C PHE A 19 -1.43 3.15 3.02
N VAL A 20 -1.50 4.46 3.25
CA VAL A 20 -1.52 5.03 4.60
C VAL A 20 -2.78 4.57 5.36
N VAL A 21 -3.94 4.59 4.72
CA VAL A 21 -5.20 4.14 5.33
C VAL A 21 -5.13 2.66 5.71
N ASN A 22 -4.74 1.80 4.78
CA ASN A 22 -4.66 0.35 5.05
C ASN A 22 -3.57 0.02 6.08
N ALA A 23 -2.43 0.73 6.06
CA ALA A 23 -1.37 0.57 7.05
C ALA A 23 -1.85 0.95 8.46
N GLN A 24 -2.58 2.05 8.60
CA GLN A 24 -3.15 2.46 9.89
C GLN A 24 -4.14 1.42 10.43
N LEU A 25 -5.03 0.89 9.57
CA LEU A 25 -5.95 -0.18 9.94
C LEU A 25 -5.20 -1.45 10.39
N MET A 26 -4.10 -1.80 9.73
CA MET A 26 -3.30 -2.97 10.11
C MET A 26 -2.54 -2.79 11.43
N LEU A 27 -2.11 -1.57 11.74
CA LEU A 27 -1.33 -1.25 12.94
C LEU A 27 -2.20 -0.95 14.16
N ASP A 28 -3.45 -0.56 13.96
CA ASP A 28 -4.38 -0.26 15.04
C ASP A 28 -4.86 -1.54 15.75
N PRO A 29 -4.54 -1.74 17.04
CA PRO A 29 -4.98 -2.91 17.79
C PRO A 29 -6.50 -2.95 18.02
N ALA A 30 -7.21 -1.83 17.86
CA ALA A 30 -8.66 -1.77 17.97
C ALA A 30 -9.37 -2.21 16.67
N THR A 31 -8.65 -2.30 15.56
CA THR A 31 -9.24 -2.71 14.27
C THR A 31 -9.55 -4.21 14.28
N PRO A 32 -10.79 -4.62 13.95
CA PRO A 32 -11.17 -6.03 13.91
C PRO A 32 -10.30 -6.85 12.95
N GLU A 33 -10.02 -8.11 13.31
CA GLU A 33 -9.16 -8.99 12.52
C GLU A 33 -9.65 -9.14 11.06
N ALA A 34 -10.96 -9.24 10.84
CA ALA A 34 -11.53 -9.33 9.50
C ALA A 34 -11.16 -8.11 8.62
N VAL A 35 -11.18 -6.90 9.21
CA VAL A 35 -10.83 -5.66 8.51
C VAL A 35 -9.33 -5.61 8.24
N ARG A 36 -8.50 -6.04 9.19
CA ARG A 36 -7.04 -6.13 8.99
C ARG A 36 -6.67 -7.09 7.86
N ARG A 37 -7.35 -8.23 7.78
CA ARG A 37 -7.17 -9.22 6.69
C ARG A 37 -7.58 -8.69 5.32
N GLU A 38 -8.56 -7.78 5.25
CA GLU A 38 -8.93 -7.12 3.99
C GLU A 38 -7.98 -5.97 3.63
N ALA A 39 -7.41 -5.29 4.63
CA ALA A 39 -6.48 -4.19 4.44
C ALA A 39 -5.12 -4.65 3.89
N GLU A 40 -4.63 -5.81 4.34
CA GLU A 40 -3.36 -6.39 3.90
C GLU A 40 -3.23 -6.52 2.38
N PRO A 41 -4.11 -7.24 1.64
CA PRO A 41 -3.98 -7.36 0.19
C PRO A 41 -4.11 -6.03 -0.54
N ARG A 42 -4.87 -5.07 0.00
CA ARG A 42 -5.01 -3.72 -0.58
C ARG A 42 -3.74 -2.90 -0.42
N LEU A 43 -3.09 -3.01 0.75
CA LEU A 43 -1.80 -2.39 1.01
C LEU A 43 -0.73 -2.94 0.07
N LEU A 44 -0.68 -4.26 -0.13
CA LEU A 44 0.30 -4.90 -1.01
C LEU A 44 0.09 -4.51 -2.48
N ALA A 45 -1.16 -4.38 -2.92
CA ALA A 45 -1.48 -4.03 -4.31
C ALA A 45 -0.94 -2.66 -4.76
N VAL A 46 -0.77 -1.71 -3.83
CA VAL A 46 -0.27 -0.36 -4.14
C VAL A 46 1.24 -0.21 -4.00
N LEU A 47 1.94 -1.20 -3.42
CA LEU A 47 3.40 -1.14 -3.20
C LEU A 47 4.21 -0.88 -4.48
N PRO A 48 3.92 -1.50 -5.65
CA PRO A 48 4.69 -1.25 -6.87
C PRO A 48 4.59 0.21 -7.33
N VAL A 49 3.43 0.85 -7.15
CA VAL A 49 3.23 2.26 -7.49
C VAL A 49 4.05 3.15 -6.56
N LEU A 50 4.03 2.87 -5.24
CA LEU A 50 4.83 3.62 -4.28
C LEU A 50 6.34 3.44 -4.46
N GLN A 51 6.76 2.26 -4.89
CA GLN A 51 8.15 2.00 -5.26
C GLN A 51 8.56 2.84 -6.48
N ALA A 52 7.72 2.87 -7.54
CA ALA A 52 7.98 3.69 -8.72
C ALA A 52 8.04 5.19 -8.41
N LEU A 53 7.28 5.63 -7.39
CA LEU A 53 7.31 7.01 -6.88
C LEU A 53 8.56 7.34 -6.03
N GLY A 54 9.33 6.34 -5.57
CA GLY A 54 10.48 6.55 -4.69
C GLY A 54 10.12 6.98 -3.27
N VAL A 55 8.88 6.72 -2.80
CA VAL A 55 8.42 7.13 -1.46
C VAL A 55 9.30 6.52 -0.37
N PHE A 56 9.71 5.27 -0.54
CA PHE A 56 10.54 4.54 0.43
C PHE A 56 12.01 4.98 0.45
N ASP A 57 12.47 5.77 -0.54
CA ASP A 57 13.80 6.37 -0.54
C ASP A 57 13.85 7.63 0.34
N LEU A 58 12.70 8.27 0.54
CA LEU A 58 12.57 9.53 1.30
C LEU A 58 12.00 9.32 2.70
N PHE A 59 11.10 8.35 2.86
CA PHE A 59 10.38 8.09 4.10
C PHE A 59 10.63 6.67 4.60
N ALA A 60 10.76 6.53 5.92
CA ALA A 60 10.91 5.24 6.58
C ALA A 60 9.63 4.83 7.32
N ILE A 61 9.26 3.55 7.20
CA ILE A 61 8.17 2.96 7.99
C ILE A 61 8.67 2.76 9.43
N ARG A 62 7.96 3.36 10.39
CA ARG A 62 8.34 3.32 11.81
C ARG A 62 8.06 1.99 12.49
N ASP A 63 6.99 1.31 12.09
CA ASP A 63 6.63 0.02 12.66
C ASP A 63 7.52 -1.09 12.07
N PRO A 64 8.25 -1.87 12.89
CA PRO A 64 9.22 -2.83 12.40
C PRO A 64 8.57 -4.04 11.69
N ALA A 65 7.36 -4.45 12.10
CA ALA A 65 6.67 -5.57 11.48
C ALA A 65 6.14 -5.18 10.09
N LEU A 66 5.54 -3.99 9.98
CA LEU A 66 5.12 -3.44 8.69
C LEU A 66 6.31 -3.19 7.77
N ALA A 67 7.42 -2.69 8.29
CA ALA A 67 8.64 -2.47 7.51
C ALA A 67 9.23 -3.79 6.98
N ALA A 68 9.17 -4.88 7.75
CA ALA A 68 9.58 -6.21 7.29
C ALA A 68 8.66 -6.72 6.18
N MET A 69 7.34 -6.67 6.40
CA MET A 69 6.35 -7.11 5.42
C MET A 69 6.48 -6.37 4.07
N VAL A 70 6.62 -5.05 4.10
CA VAL A 70 6.81 -4.26 2.88
C VAL A 70 8.11 -4.65 2.17
N ARG A 71 9.19 -4.90 2.92
CA ARG A 71 10.47 -5.32 2.33
C ARG A 71 10.37 -6.67 1.63
N ASP A 72 9.67 -7.62 2.23
CA ASP A 72 9.51 -8.98 1.69
C ASP A 72 8.70 -8.99 0.38
N GLU A 73 7.78 -8.04 0.22
CA GLU A 73 6.89 -7.91 -0.94
C GLU A 73 7.45 -7.02 -2.05
N LEU A 74 8.41 -6.15 -1.73
CA LEU A 74 9.11 -5.35 -2.73
C LEU A 74 10.16 -6.23 -3.43
N PRO A 75 10.10 -6.37 -4.78
CA PRO A 75 11.11 -7.13 -5.50
C PRO A 75 12.48 -6.48 -5.32
N GLU A 76 13.47 -7.27 -4.90
CA GLU A 76 14.88 -6.85 -4.88
C GLU A 76 15.31 -6.46 -6.30
N GLY A 77 15.42 -5.16 -6.55
CA GLY A 77 16.11 -4.62 -7.71
C GLY A 77 15.23 -3.94 -8.76
N ARG A 78 15.21 -2.61 -8.69
CA ARG A 78 15.64 -1.77 -9.82
C ARG A 78 16.34 -0.54 -9.25
N VAL A 79 17.66 -0.55 -9.30
CA VAL A 79 18.48 0.66 -9.40
C VAL A 79 18.93 0.75 -10.85
#